data_AF-A0A6F9XTK0-F1
#
_entry.id   AF-A0A6F9XTK0-F1
#
_cell.length_a   1.000
_cell.length_b   1.000
_cell.length_c   1.000
_cell.angle_alpha   90.00
_cell.angle_beta   90.00
_cell.angle_gamma   90.00
#
_symmetry.space_group_name_H-M   'P 1'
#
loop_
_entity.id
_entity.type
_entity.pdbx_description
1 polymer ?
#
loop_
_entity_poly.entity_id
_entity_poly.type
_entity_poly.pdbx_seq_one_letter_code
_entity_poly.pdbx_strand_id
1 'polypeptide(L)' 'MVSEAQKRANEKWKAANKEKQKIYRYRSQAKKFINEFATQDDLAELKKMIEEKMSE' A
#
# COMPACT_ATOMS: atom_id res chain seq x y z
N MET A 1 -22.91 4.67 -12.40
CA MET A 1 -22.15 3.69 -13.21
C MET A 1 -21.07 4.45 -13.95
N VAL A 2 -19.82 3.98 -13.93
CA VAL A 2 -18.70 4.66 -14.64
C VAL A 2 -18.85 4.39 -16.13
N SER A 3 -18.78 5.43 -16.98
CA SER A 3 -18.91 5.28 -18.43
C SER A 3 -17.72 4.53 -19.03
N GLU A 4 -17.90 3.90 -20.20
CA GLU A 4 -16.80 3.22 -20.90
C GLU A 4 -15.63 4.16 -21.21
N ALA A 5 -15.91 5.42 -21.51
CA ALA A 5 -14.88 6.44 -21.71
C ALA A 5 -14.09 6.71 -20.41
N GLN A 6 -14.77 6.81 -19.27
CA GLN A 6 -14.13 6.98 -17.96
C GLN A 6 -13.33 5.74 -17.56
N LYS A 7 -13.81 4.53 -17.87
CA LYS A 7 -13.06 3.28 -17.64
C LYS A 7 -11.74 3.28 -18.43
N ARG A 8 -11.78 3.57 -19.72
CA ARG A 8 -10.58 3.65 -20.57
C ARG A 8 -9.59 4.72 -20.10
N ALA A 9 -10.08 5.88 -19.68
CA ALA A 9 -9.25 6.94 -19.12
C ALA A 9 -8.57 6.50 -17.82
N ASN A 10 -9.32 5.85 -16.93
CA ASN A 10 -8.79 5.29 -15.69
C ASN A 10 -7.75 4.19 -15.96
N GLU A 11 -7.98 3.31 -16.94
CA GLU A 11 -7.02 2.27 -17.33
C GLU A 11 -5.72 2.86 -17.88
N LYS A 12 -5.82 3.87 -18.75
CA LYS A 12 -4.63 4.56 -19.29
C LYS A 12 -3.83 5.25 -18.18
N TRP A 13 -4.51 5.95 -17.28
CA TRP A 13 -3.86 6.56 -16.12
C TRP A 13 -3.23 5.49 -15.22
N LYS A 14 -3.94 4.39 -14.99
CA LYS A 14 -3.43 3.27 -14.18
C LYS A 14 -2.19 2.63 -14.79
N ALA A 15 -2.16 2.50 -16.12
CA ALA A 15 -1.04 1.94 -16.86
C ALA A 15 0.21 2.83 -16.78
N ALA A 16 0.03 4.16 -16.83
CA ALA A 16 1.11 5.13 -16.68
C ALA A 16 1.60 5.27 -15.22
N ASN A 17 0.76 4.96 -14.23
CA ASN A 17 1.05 5.15 -12.80
C ASN A 17 1.13 3.82 -12.04
N LYS A 18 1.62 2.75 -12.68
CA LYS A 18 1.69 1.41 -12.06
C LYS A 18 2.50 1.41 -10.78
N GLU A 19 3.67 2.06 -10.77
CA GLU A 19 4.56 2.08 -9.60
C GLU A 19 3.96 2.85 -8.42
N LYS A 20 3.38 4.01 -8.70
CA LYS A 20 2.68 4.82 -7.68
C LYS A 20 1.51 4.05 -7.05
N GLN A 21 0.74 3.31 -7.85
CA GLN A 21 -0.31 2.44 -7.34
C GLN A 21 0.22 1.27 -6.52
N LYS A 22 1.35 0.67 -6.94
CA LYS A 22 1.99 -0.40 -6.19
C LYS A 22 2.34 0.06 -4.78
N ILE A 23 2.96 1.24 -4.64
CA ILE A 23 3.25 1.87 -3.35
C ILE A 23 1.97 2.09 -2.53
N TYR A 24 0.90 2.64 -3.14
CA TYR A 24 -0.37 2.83 -2.43
C TYR A 24 -0.99 1.54 -1.93
N ARG A 25 -0.94 0.47 -2.74
CA ARG A 25 -1.43 -0.85 -2.33
C ARG A 25 -0.63 -1.39 -1.16
N TYR A 26 0.70 -1.29 -1.18
CA TYR A 26 1.50 -1.73 -0.03
C TYR A 26 1.23 -0.92 1.22
N ARG A 27 1.14 0.41 1.11
CA ARG A 27 0.78 1.27 2.25
C ARG A 27 -0.58 0.92 2.84
N SER A 28 -1.59 0.67 1.99
CA SER A 28 -2.92 0.29 2.45
C SER A 28 -2.92 -1.09 3.10
N GLN A 29 -2.21 -2.06 2.52
CA GLN A 29 -2.11 -3.41 3.08
C GLN A 29 -1.38 -3.42 4.41
N ALA A 30 -0.27 -2.67 4.54
CA ALA A 30 0.45 -2.54 5.80
C ALA A 30 -0.44 -1.95 6.90
N LYS A 31 -1.19 -0.88 6.61
CA LYS A 31 -2.17 -0.31 7.56
C LYS A 31 -3.21 -1.33 8.00
N LYS A 32 -3.78 -2.06 7.03
CA LYS A 32 -4.79 -3.08 7.32
C LYS A 32 -4.22 -4.18 8.20
N PHE A 33 -3.03 -4.67 7.86
CA PHE A 33 -2.34 -5.69 8.63
C PHE A 33 -2.11 -5.27 10.08
N ILE A 34 -1.49 -4.10 10.30
CA ILE A 34 -1.22 -3.56 11.63
C ILE A 34 -2.50 -3.40 12.45
N ASN A 35 -3.59 -2.94 11.84
CA ASN A 35 -4.82 -2.62 12.56
C ASN A 35 -5.73 -3.83 12.82
N GLU A 36 -5.79 -4.80 11.91
CA GLU A 36 -6.81 -5.86 11.93
C GLU A 36 -6.25 -7.26 12.17
N PHE A 37 -4.96 -7.50 11.88
CA PHE A 37 -4.40 -8.85 11.82
C PHE A 37 -3.16 -9.08 12.68
N ALA A 38 -2.35 -8.03 12.89
CA ALA A 38 -1.05 -8.17 13.55
C ALA A 38 -1.19 -8.62 15.01
N THR A 39 -0.39 -9.62 15.38
CA THR A 39 -0.18 -10.01 16.77
C THR A 39 0.79 -9.06 17.46
N GLN A 40 0.94 -9.21 18.79
CA GLN A 40 1.91 -8.41 19.54
C GLN A 40 3.36 -8.62 19.04
N ASP A 41 3.71 -9.85 18.67
CA ASP A 41 5.04 -10.19 18.15
C ASP A 41 5.27 -9.56 16.77
N ASP A 42 4.27 -9.62 15.88
CA ASP A 42 4.33 -8.96 14.57
C ASP A 42 4.56 -7.45 14.72
N LEU A 43 3.85 -6.80 15.66
CA LEU A 43 4.01 -5.37 15.91
C LEU A 43 5.41 -5.03 16.43
N ALA A 44 5.98 -5.88 17.30
CA ALA A 44 7.34 -5.70 17.81
C ALA A 44 8.38 -5.84 16.69
N GLU A 45 8.23 -6.84 15.82
CA GLU A 45 9.12 -7.04 14.67
C GLU A 45 9.02 -5.86 13.67
N LEU A 46 7.80 -5.46 13.30
CA LEU A 46 7.57 -4.32 12.43
C LEU A 46 8.17 -3.02 12.99
N LYS A 47 8.02 -2.79 14.30
CA LYS A 47 8.61 -1.63 14.98
C LYS A 47 10.13 -1.63 14.85
N LYS A 48 10.78 -2.77 15.12
CA LYS A 48 12.25 -2.91 14.99
C LYS A 48 12.72 -2.60 13.57
N MET A 49 12.06 -3.15 12.55
CA MET A 49 12.41 -2.87 11.15
C MET A 49 12.27 -1.40 10.77
N ILE A 50 11.26 -0.70 11.33
CA ILE A 50 11.08 0.75 11.11
C ILE A 50 12.23 1.53 11.76
N GLU A 51 12.58 1.20 13.00
CA GLU A 51 13.67 1.86 13.73
C GLU A 51 15.02 1.68 13.02
N GLU A 52 15.33 0.46 12.56
CA GLU A 52 16.52 0.19 11.76
C GLU A 52 16.53 1.02 10.47
N LYS A 53 15.40 1.08 9.75
CA LYS A 53 15.33 1.83 8.49
C LYS A 53 15.42 3.35 8.66
N MET A 54 14.99 3.89 9.80
CA MET A 54 15.11 5.32 10.11
C MET A 54 16.50 5.71 10.60
N SER A 55 17.32 4.72 11.00
CA SER A 55 18.69 4.94 11.47
C SER A 55 19.74 4.79 10.37
N GLU A 56 19.35 4.27 9.19
CA GLU A 56 20.12 4.27 7.94
C GLU A 56 20.13 5.65 7.28
#